data_AF-A0A9N9JEV3-F1
#
_entry.id   AF-A0A9N9JEV3-F1
#
_cell.length_a   1.000
_cell.length_b   1.000
_cell.length_c   1.000
_cell.angle_alpha   90.00
_cell.angle_beta   90.00
_cell.angle_gamma   90.00
#
_symmetry.space_group_name_H-M   'P 1'
#
loop_
_entity.id
_entity.type
_entity.pdbx_description
1 polymer ?
#
loop_
_entity_poly.entity_id
_entity_poly.type
_entity_poly.pdbx_seq_one_letter_code
_entity_poly.pdbx_strand_id
1 'polypeptide(L)' 'LQKIIKSYSKIPSLHKILGIKWIKLIYVESFARVRTLSLSGKLLLRFVDRFIVQWPYLEQKYPQAEYKGILV' A
#
# COMPACT_ATOMS: atom_id res chain seq x y z
N LEU A 1 10.99 17.09 5.77
CA LEU A 1 10.26 15.94 6.32
C LEU A 1 10.52 14.62 5.56
N GLN A 2 10.38 14.55 4.23
CA GLN A 2 10.69 13.31 3.47
C GLN A 2 12.18 12.91 3.42
N LYS A 3 13.12 13.86 3.52
CA LYS A 3 14.58 13.58 3.55
C LYS A 3 15.05 12.88 4.86
N ILE A 4 14.37 13.12 5.99
CA ILE A 4 14.73 12.53 7.29
C ILE A 4 14.34 11.04 7.35
N ILE A 5 13.20 10.67 6.75
CA ILE A 5 12.69 9.28 6.73
C ILE A 5 13.62 8.35 5.94
N LYS A 6 14.21 8.82 4.83
CA LYS A 6 15.16 8.00 4.06
C LYS A 6 16.45 7.68 4.84
N SER A 7 16.88 8.56 5.75
CA SER A 7 18.10 8.36 6.54
C SER A 7 17.96 7.33 7.67
N TYR A 8 16.73 7.03 8.11
CA TYR A 8 16.47 6.09 9.21
C TYR A 8 16.46 4.61 8.78
N SER A 9 16.48 4.32 7.47
CA SER A 9 16.59 2.97 6.92
C SER A 9 18.05 2.47 6.91
N LYS A 10 18.81 2.74 7.98
CA LYS A 10 20.19 2.26 8.15
C LYS A 10 20.27 0.98 9.00
N ILE A 11 19.17 0.60 9.65
CA ILE A 11 19.06 -0.63 10.44
C ILE A 11 18.51 -1.73 9.54
N PRO A 12 19.23 -2.85 9.34
CA PRO A 12 18.68 -4.00 8.63
C PRO A 12 17.47 -4.53 9.39
N SER A 13 16.32 -4.60 8.70
CA SER A 13 15.10 -5.15 9.27
C SER A 13 15.28 -6.64 9.60
N LEU A 14 14.59 -7.11 10.65
CA LEU A 14 14.79 -8.44 11.25
C LEU A 14 14.80 -9.59 10.22
N HIS A 15 13.96 -9.49 9.20
CA HIS A 15 13.86 -10.46 8.11
C HIS A 15 15.16 -10.57 7.27
N LYS A 16 15.93 -9.47 7.13
CA LYS A 16 17.27 -9.53 6.50
C LYS A 16 18.28 -10.27 7.36
N ILE A 17 18.19 -10.16 8.69
CA ILE A 17 19.10 -10.83 9.64
C ILE A 17 18.82 -12.34 9.66
N LEU A 18 17.55 -12.72 9.59
CA LEU A 18 17.11 -14.13 9.58
C LEU A 18 17.25 -14.81 8.20
N GLY A 19 17.73 -14.11 7.17
CA GLY A 19 17.84 -14.66 5.81
C GLY A 19 16.49 -14.95 5.13
N ILE A 20 15.39 -14.44 5.67
CA ILE A 20 14.04 -14.68 5.15
C ILE A 20 13.72 -13.63 4.08
N LYS A 21 13.40 -14.09 2.86
CA LYS A 21 12.96 -13.22 1.77
C LYS A 21 11.57 -12.67 2.10
N TRP A 22 11.50 -11.40 2.51
CA TRP A 22 10.22 -10.72 2.74
C TRP A 22 9.45 -10.57 1.42
N ILE A 23 8.26 -11.17 1.35
CA ILE A 23 7.35 -11.02 0.22
C ILE A 23 6.53 -9.76 0.48
N LYS A 24 6.63 -8.77 -0.42
CA LYS A 24 5.78 -7.58 -0.36
C LYS A 24 4.42 -7.91 -0.94
N LEU A 25 3.37 -7.76 -0.14
CA LEU A 25 1.99 -7.95 -0.59
C LEU A 25 1.42 -6.62 -1.08
N ILE A 26 1.17 -6.52 -2.38
CA ILE A 26 0.57 -5.35 -3.02
C ILE A 26 -0.81 -5.75 -3.52
N TYR A 27 -1.84 -5.02 -3.07
CA TYR A 27 -3.18 -5.18 -3.58
C TYR A 27 -3.56 -3.98 -4.43
N VAL A 28 -4.12 -4.25 -5.61
CA VAL A 28 -4.62 -3.23 -6.52
C VAL A 28 -6.13 -3.44 -6.62
N GLU A 29 -6.89 -2.41 -6.25
CA GLU A 29 -8.35 -2.46 -6.37
C GLU A 29 -8.78 -2.34 -7.83
N SER A 30 -9.98 -2.83 -8.14
CA SER A 30 -10.52 -2.75 -9.49
C SER A 30 -10.78 -1.31 -9.92
N PHE A 31 -10.41 -0.98 -11.16
CA PHE A 31 -10.63 0.34 -11.76
C PHE A 31 -12.11 0.79 -11.74
N ALA A 32 -13.06 -0.15 -11.90
CA ALA A 32 -14.49 0.14 -11.89
C ALA A 32 -15.02 0.63 -10.54
N ARG A 33 -14.24 0.47 -9.46
CA ARG A 33 -14.62 0.89 -8.10
C ARG A 33 -14.24 2.35 -7.88
N VAL A 34 -15.14 3.26 -8.28
CA VAL A 34 -14.91 4.72 -8.16
C VAL A 34 -15.17 5.26 -6.76
N ARG A 35 -16.25 4.81 -6.10
CA ARG A 35 -16.76 5.41 -4.85
C ARG A 35 -16.54 4.57 -3.59
N THR A 36 -16.43 3.25 -3.74
CA THR A 36 -16.38 2.30 -2.62
C THR A 36 -15.42 1.16 -2.92
N LEU A 37 -14.69 0.71 -1.90
CA LEU A 37 -13.85 -0.49 -1.97
C LEU A 37 -14.70 -1.76 -2.06
N SER A 38 -14.16 -2.78 -2.72
CA SER A 38 -14.75 -4.12 -2.72
C SER A 38 -14.72 -4.73 -1.30
N LEU A 39 -15.50 -5.78 -1.06
CA LEU A 39 -15.48 -6.46 0.24
C LEU A 39 -14.07 -7.02 0.54
N SER A 40 -13.44 -7.62 -0.47
CA SER A 40 -12.05 -8.08 -0.40
C SER A 40 -11.08 -6.93 -0.17
N GLY A 41 -11.25 -5.80 -0.85
CA GLY A 41 -10.43 -4.61 -0.65
C GLY A 41 -10.53 -4.06 0.77
N LYS A 42 -11.73 -4.02 1.36
CA LYS A 42 -11.92 -3.64 2.77
C LYS A 42 -11.24 -4.61 3.73
N LEU A 43 -11.33 -5.92 3.45
CA LEU A 43 -10.67 -6.92 4.27
C LEU A 43 -9.15 -6.73 4.19
N LEU A 44 -8.60 -6.66 2.99
CA LEU A 44 -7.16 -6.59 2.72
C LEU A 44 -6.52 -5.24 3.07
N LEU A 45 -7.30 -4.18 3.25
CA LEU A 45 -6.80 -2.82 3.53
C LEU A 45 -5.77 -2.76 4.67
N ARG A 46 -5.88 -3.64 5.66
CA ARG A 46 -4.95 -3.72 6.81
C ARG A 46 -3.94 -4.87 6.73
N PHE A 47 -4.07 -5.80 5.79
CA PHE A 47 -3.17 -6.97 5.69
C PHE A 47 -2.09 -6.82 4.63
N VAL A 48 -2.23 -5.85 3.73
CA VAL A 48 -1.30 -5.64 2.61
C VAL A 48 -0.27 -4.58 2.98
N ASP A 49 0.95 -4.71 2.48
CA ASP A 49 1.98 -3.69 2.66
C ASP A 49 1.63 -2.41 1.89
N ARG A 50 1.00 -2.58 0.72
CA ARG A 50 0.56 -1.47 -0.12
C ARG A 50 -0.81 -1.76 -0.71
N PHE A 51 -1.71 -0.81 -0.58
CA PHE A 51 -3.04 -0.84 -1.15
C PHE A 51 -3.14 0.26 -2.21
N ILE A 52 -3.32 -0.10 -3.48
CA ILE A 52 -3.29 0.85 -4.60
C ILE A 52 -4.71 1.09 -5.12
N VAL A 53 -5.06 2.36 -5.30
CA VAL A 53 -6.33 2.82 -5.88
C VAL A 53 -6.10 3.77 -7.05
N GLN A 54 -7.03 3.78 -8.00
CA GLN A 54 -6.98 4.63 -9.19
C GLN A 54 -7.79 5.92 -9.04
N TRP A 55 -8.45 6.13 -7.89
CA TRP A 55 -9.30 7.30 -7.66
C TRP A 55 -8.87 8.07 -6.40
N PRO A 56 -8.62 9.38 -6.48
CA PRO A 56 -8.10 10.16 -5.34
C PRO A 56 -9.11 10.27 -4.19
N TYR A 57 -10.42 10.20 -4.49
CA TYR A 57 -11.45 10.17 -3.46
C TYR A 57 -11.32 8.96 -2.53
N LEU A 58 -10.86 7.82 -3.03
CA LEU A 58 -10.67 6.62 -2.21
C LEU A 58 -9.49 6.78 -1.26
N GLU A 59 -8.41 7.44 -1.67
CA GLU A 59 -7.29 7.78 -0.78
C GLU A 59 -7.71 8.73 0.34
N GLN A 60 -8.53 9.75 0.02
CA GLN A 60 -9.08 10.65 1.05
C GLN A 60 -9.98 9.92 2.06
N LYS A 61 -10.78 8.97 1.58
CA LYS A 61 -11.69 8.18 2.42
C LYS A 61 -10.97 7.07 3.20
N TYR A 62 -9.90 6.51 2.63
CA TYR A 62 -9.13 5.41 3.19
C TYR A 62 -7.66 5.80 3.18
N PRO A 63 -7.12 6.38 4.28
CA PRO A 63 -5.73 6.84 4.35
C PRO A 63 -4.67 5.74 4.16
N GLN A 64 -5.08 4.48 4.24
CA GLN A 64 -4.24 3.30 3.98
C GLN A 64 -4.10 2.99 2.47
N ALA A 65 -4.99 3.54 1.64
CA ALA A 65 -4.94 3.43 0.20
C ALA A 65 -4.04 4.51 -0.41
N GLU A 66 -3.25 4.13 -1.39
CA GLU A 66 -2.32 5.00 -2.11
C GLU A 66 -2.84 5.23 -3.52
N TYR A 67 -3.11 6.48 -3.87
CA TYR A 67 -3.53 6.84 -5.21
C TYR A 67 -2.37 6.75 -6.21
N LYS A 68 -2.56 5.99 -7.29
CA LYS A 68 -1.58 5.86 -8.39
C LYS A 68 -2.13 6.21 -9.78
N GLY A 69 -3.36 6.69 -9.86
CA GLY A 69 -4.00 6.99 -11.14
C GLY A 69 -4.23 5.74 -11.98
N ILE A 70 -4.42 5.94 -13.28
CA ILE A 70 -4.64 4.86 -14.25
C ILE A 70 -3.29 4.22 -14.58
N LEU A 71 -3.15 2.93 -14.29
CA LEU A 71 -2.00 2.14 -14.73
C LEU A 71 -2.22 1.79 -16.21
N VAL A 72 -1.40 2.34 -17.10
CA VAL A 72 -1.37 2.06 -18.54
C VAL A 72 -0.15 1.23 -18.88
#